data_AF-A0A8B6HRL1-F1
#
_entry.id   AF-A0A8B6HRL1-F1
#
_cell.length_a   1.000
_cell.length_b   1.000
_cell.length_c   1.000
_cell.angle_alpha   90.00
_cell.angle_beta   90.00
_cell.angle_gamma   90.00
#
_symmetry.space_group_name_H-M   'P 1'
#
loop_
_entity.id
_entity.type
_entity.pdbx_description
1 polymer ?
#
loop_
_entity_poly.entity_id
_entity_poly.type
_entity_poly.pdbx_seq_one_letter_code
_entity_poly.pdbx_strand_id
1 'polypeptide(L)'
;MEKHQTSKSSDEHIITTICGEEENFARMNLLLYGISPRAVRVLFDKEFHPSCLNASIKKETNTINDLKNKRIINQSQWDLLFPRNGSTNSNKFDVSLMVTLLTNLTELKHYNIMPLEADTTQAADLARIKHYRNNIAHNQEGKMEYSNFNTEWNAIIQV
;
A
#
# COMPACT_ATOMS: atom_id res chain seq x y z
N MET A 1 -10.80 -37.55 55.58
CA MET A 1 -10.58 -36.09 55.50
C MET A 1 -9.35 -35.90 54.63
N GLU A 2 -9.51 -35.85 53.31
CA GLU A 2 -9.60 -34.58 52.55
C GLU A 2 -8.56 -33.57 53.05
N LYS A 3 -7.58 -33.15 52.24
CA LYS A 3 -7.83 -32.30 51.08
C LYS A 3 -6.86 -32.57 49.93
N HIS A 4 -7.44 -32.64 48.73
CA HIS A 4 -6.77 -32.37 47.46
C HIS A 4 -6.15 -30.97 47.49
N GLN A 5 -4.91 -30.87 47.02
CA GLN A 5 -4.39 -29.62 46.50
C GLN A 5 -3.89 -29.88 45.08
N THR A 6 -4.82 -29.81 44.14
CA THR A 6 -4.58 -29.79 42.71
C THR A 6 -3.77 -28.53 42.40
N SER A 7 -2.55 -28.72 41.88
CA SER A 7 -1.76 -27.63 41.32
C SER A 7 -2.56 -26.99 40.18
N LYS A 8 -3.02 -25.76 40.37
CA LYS A 8 -3.48 -24.93 39.26
C LYS A 8 -2.27 -24.67 38.37
N SER A 9 -2.26 -25.32 37.19
CA SER A 9 -1.50 -24.84 36.04
C SER A 9 -1.99 -23.43 35.77
N SER A 10 -1.20 -22.43 36.16
CA SER A 10 -1.36 -21.08 35.66
C SER A 10 -0.87 -21.11 34.23
N ASP A 11 -1.79 -21.30 33.29
CA ASP A 11 -1.54 -21.04 31.88
C ASP A 11 -1.05 -19.58 31.79
N GLU A 12 0.25 -19.41 31.61
CA GLU A 12 0.85 -18.13 31.28
C GLU A 12 0.14 -17.61 30.03
N HIS A 13 -0.60 -16.53 30.21
CA HIS A 13 -1.15 -15.80 29.09
C HIS A 13 0.03 -15.15 28.36
N ILE A 14 0.55 -15.81 27.33
CA ILE A 14 1.57 -15.30 26.40
C ILE A 14 0.91 -14.22 25.52
N ILE A 15 0.36 -13.17 26.14
CA ILE A 15 0.09 -11.91 25.46
C ILE A 15 1.06 -10.93 26.10
N THR A 16 2.28 -10.93 25.58
CA THR A 16 3.24 -9.87 25.84
C THR A 16 2.67 -8.56 25.29
N THR A 17 2.62 -7.54 26.14
CA THR A 17 2.27 -6.18 25.72
C THR A 17 3.23 -5.74 24.62
N ILE A 18 2.69 -5.27 23.48
CA ILE A 18 3.49 -4.69 22.40
C ILE A 18 4.15 -3.39 22.86
N CYS A 19 5.39 -3.14 22.47
CA CYS A 19 6.07 -1.89 22.81
C CYS A 19 5.56 -0.74 21.93
N GLY A 20 5.82 0.50 22.33
CA GLY A 20 5.40 1.68 21.57
C GLY A 20 5.92 1.70 20.12
N GLU A 21 7.10 1.13 19.86
CA GLU A 21 7.64 1.03 18.50
C GLU A 21 6.89 0.02 17.63
N GLU A 22 6.43 -1.08 18.22
CA GLU A 22 5.59 -2.08 17.55
C GLU A 22 4.19 -1.49 17.26
N GLU A 23 3.63 -0.71 18.20
CA GLU A 23 2.39 0.03 17.98
C GLU A 23 2.51 1.03 16.82
N ASN A 24 3.57 1.82 16.81
CA ASN A 24 3.84 2.78 15.74
C ASN A 24 3.95 2.08 14.37
N PHE A 25 4.70 0.98 14.32
CA PHE A 25 4.83 0.17 13.12
C PHE A 25 3.49 -0.41 12.65
N ALA A 26 2.69 -0.95 13.57
CA ALA A 26 1.35 -1.49 13.27
C ALA A 26 0.40 -0.40 12.74
N ARG A 27 0.41 0.79 13.35
CA ARG A 27 -0.38 1.94 12.89
C ARG A 27 0.04 2.39 11.49
N MET A 28 1.34 2.47 11.23
CA MET A 28 1.86 2.84 9.91
C MET A 28 1.49 1.81 8.84
N ASN A 29 1.59 0.51 9.16
CA ASN A 29 1.13 -0.56 8.28
C ASN A 29 -0.37 -0.43 7.97
N LEU A 30 -1.19 -0.17 8.98
CA LEU A 30 -2.62 0.03 8.79
C LEU A 30 -2.91 1.24 7.88
N LEU A 31 -2.22 2.36 8.11
CA LEU A 31 -2.35 3.55 7.27
C LEU A 31 -2.04 3.20 5.81
N LEU A 32 -0.86 2.63 5.55
CA LEU A 32 -0.36 2.40 4.20
C LEU A 32 -1.02 1.26 3.42
N TYR A 33 -1.40 0.17 4.11
CA TYR A 33 -1.97 -1.02 3.47
C TYR A 33 -3.47 -1.16 3.67
N GLY A 34 -4.04 -0.55 4.70
CA GLY A 34 -5.48 -0.60 4.97
C GLY A 34 -6.24 0.63 4.48
N ILE A 35 -5.65 1.82 4.65
CA ILE A 35 -6.33 3.11 4.43
C ILE A 35 -5.92 3.73 3.08
N SER A 36 -4.63 3.94 2.82
CA SER A 36 -4.12 4.56 1.59
C SER A 36 -4.62 3.90 0.29
N PRO A 37 -4.83 2.57 0.18
CA PRO A 37 -5.42 2.00 -1.02
C PRO A 37 -6.81 2.55 -1.37
N ARG A 38 -7.59 2.99 -0.38
CA ARG A 38 -8.91 3.57 -0.61
C ARG A 38 -8.79 4.97 -1.20
N ALA A 39 -7.93 5.81 -0.62
CA ALA A 39 -7.67 7.16 -1.11
C ALA A 39 -7.06 7.14 -2.52
N VAL A 40 -6.04 6.30 -2.75
CA VAL A 40 -5.43 6.13 -4.08
C VAL A 40 -6.45 5.63 -5.10
N ARG A 41 -7.39 4.75 -4.71
CA ARG A 41 -8.43 4.27 -5.62
C ARG A 41 -9.41 5.35 -6.03
N VAL A 42 -9.77 6.28 -5.14
CA VAL A 42 -10.61 7.43 -5.51
C VAL A 42 -9.95 8.27 -6.61
N LEU A 43 -8.63 8.52 -6.48
CA LEU A 43 -7.86 9.20 -7.53
C LEU A 43 -7.77 8.37 -8.81
N PHE A 44 -7.49 7.07 -8.67
CA PHE A 44 -7.40 6.14 -9.79
C PHE A 44 -8.70 6.10 -10.60
N ASP A 45 -9.85 5.94 -9.94
CA ASP A 45 -11.15 5.83 -10.59
C ASP A 45 -11.60 7.17 -11.23
N LYS A 46 -11.02 8.30 -10.82
CA LYS A 46 -11.21 9.59 -11.50
C LYS A 46 -10.51 9.63 -12.86
N GLU A 47 -9.28 9.12 -12.95
CA GLU A 47 -8.51 9.04 -14.19
C GLU A 47 -8.96 7.87 -15.08
N PHE A 48 -9.33 6.75 -14.46
CA PHE A 48 -9.74 5.51 -15.11
C PHE A 48 -11.12 5.06 -14.63
N HIS A 49 -12.16 5.73 -15.11
CA HIS A 49 -13.53 5.47 -14.68
C HIS A 49 -13.89 3.97 -14.71
N PRO A 50 -14.43 3.37 -13.63
CA PRO A 50 -14.64 1.92 -13.51
C PRO A 50 -15.45 1.31 -14.66
N SER A 51 -16.45 2.02 -15.18
CA SER A 51 -17.27 1.54 -16.31
C SER A 51 -16.49 1.42 -17.62
N CYS A 52 -15.40 2.18 -17.76
CA CYS A 52 -14.58 2.25 -18.97
C CYS A 52 -13.19 1.64 -18.76
N LEU A 53 -12.88 1.16 -17.55
CA LEU A 53 -11.55 0.70 -17.16
C LEU A 53 -10.96 -0.32 -18.15
N ASN A 54 -11.74 -1.33 -18.55
CA ASN A 54 -11.29 -2.34 -19.50
C ASN A 54 -10.89 -1.73 -20.87
N ALA A 55 -11.64 -0.73 -21.35
CA ALA A 55 -11.33 -0.06 -22.60
C ALA A 55 -10.07 0.82 -22.46
N SER A 56 -9.95 1.56 -21.35
CA SER A 56 -8.76 2.37 -21.06
C SER A 56 -7.49 1.52 -20.96
N ILE A 57 -7.54 0.38 -20.25
CA ILE A 57 -6.41 -0.55 -20.15
C ILE A 57 -6.05 -1.14 -21.52
N LYS A 58 -7.04 -1.53 -22.33
CA LYS A 58 -6.79 -2.06 -23.69
C LYS A 58 -6.15 -1.03 -24.61
N LYS A 59 -6.52 0.24 -24.50
CA LYS A 59 -5.92 1.33 -25.29
C LYS A 59 -4.41 1.46 -25.02
N GLU A 60 -4.00 1.24 -23.77
CA GLU A 60 -2.62 1.38 -23.32
C GLU A 60 -1.82 0.06 -23.32
N THR A 61 -2.28 -0.97 -24.05
CA THR A 61 -1.69 -2.32 -24.03
C THR A 61 -0.19 -2.32 -24.34
N ASN A 62 0.28 -1.48 -25.27
CA ASN A 62 1.69 -1.41 -25.63
C ASN A 62 2.55 -0.91 -24.46
N THR A 63 2.15 0.19 -23.83
CA THR A 63 2.83 0.74 -22.65
C THR A 63 2.82 -0.27 -21.50
N ILE A 64 1.69 -0.94 -21.25
CA ILE A 64 1.58 -1.94 -20.18
C ILE A 64 2.47 -3.18 -20.47
N ASN A 65 2.58 -3.60 -21.74
CA ASN A 65 3.52 -4.64 -22.15
C ASN A 65 4.97 -4.25 -21.86
N ASP A 66 5.37 -3.01 -22.15
CA ASP A 66 6.72 -2.52 -21.85
C ASP A 66 6.99 -2.53 -20.35
N LEU A 67 6.02 -2.15 -19.52
CA LEU A 67 6.12 -2.24 -18.07
C LEU A 67 6.26 -3.69 -17.58
N LYS A 68 5.57 -4.65 -18.21
CA LYS A 68 5.74 -6.09 -17.94
C LYS A 68 7.14 -6.56 -18.30
N ASN A 69 7.63 -6.19 -19.49
CA ASN A 69 8.96 -6.57 -19.97
C ASN A 69 10.07 -6.01 -19.07
N LYS A 70 9.89 -4.79 -18.56
CA LYS A 70 10.78 -4.15 -17.57
C LYS A 70 10.62 -4.70 -16.14
N ARG A 71 9.72 -5.67 -15.92
CA ARG A 71 9.39 -6.26 -14.61
C ARG A 71 8.87 -5.25 -13.58
N ILE A 72 8.31 -4.13 -14.05
CA ILE A 72 7.63 -3.16 -13.20
C ILE A 72 6.25 -3.69 -12.83
N ILE A 73 5.56 -4.33 -13.79
CA ILE A 73 4.34 -5.10 -13.55
C ILE A 73 4.71 -6.59 -13.50
N ASN A 74 4.36 -7.24 -12.39
CA ASN A 74 4.58 -8.67 -12.22
C ASN A 74 3.41 -9.50 -12.81
N GLN A 75 3.53 -10.82 -12.80
CA GLN A 75 2.51 -11.70 -13.40
C GLN A 75 1.16 -11.62 -12.68
N SER A 76 1.12 -11.50 -11.35
CA SER A 76 -0.17 -11.42 -10.63
C SER A 76 -0.91 -10.12 -10.94
N GLN A 77 -0.19 -9.00 -11.03
CA GLN A 77 -0.75 -7.72 -11.47
C GLN A 77 -1.19 -7.77 -12.93
N TRP A 78 -0.41 -8.41 -13.80
CA TRP A 78 -0.79 -8.63 -15.20
C TRP A 78 -2.13 -9.37 -15.31
N ASP A 79 -2.32 -10.43 -14.54
CA ASP A 79 -3.55 -11.23 -14.55
C ASP A 79 -4.77 -10.45 -14.04
N LEU A 80 -4.57 -9.40 -13.24
CA LEU A 80 -5.63 -8.45 -12.87
C LEU A 80 -5.98 -7.47 -14.00
N LEU A 81 -5.00 -7.06 -14.80
CA LEU A 81 -5.19 -6.15 -15.94
C LEU A 81 -5.81 -6.86 -17.14
N PHE A 82 -5.35 -8.08 -17.43
CA PHE A 82 -5.78 -8.91 -18.56
C PHE A 82 -6.29 -10.27 -18.06
N PRO A 83 -7.43 -10.29 -17.34
CA PRO A 83 -7.95 -11.53 -16.79
C PRO A 83 -8.38 -12.50 -17.90
N ARG A 84 -8.13 -13.79 -17.70
CA ARG A 84 -8.57 -14.84 -18.63
C ARG A 84 -10.09 -14.88 -18.77
N ASN A 85 -10.81 -14.65 -17.67
CA ASN A 85 -12.27 -14.61 -17.60
C ASN A 85 -12.72 -13.35 -16.85
N GLY A 86 -13.79 -12.71 -17.34
CA GLY A 86 -14.37 -11.51 -16.73
C GLY A 86 -13.72 -10.20 -17.18
N SER A 87 -13.86 -9.16 -16.37
CA SER A 87 -13.34 -7.82 -16.66
C SER A 87 -12.41 -7.33 -15.55
N THR A 88 -11.52 -6.41 -15.93
CA THR A 88 -10.70 -5.64 -15.00
C THR A 88 -11.56 -4.92 -13.96
N ASN A 89 -11.13 -4.91 -12.71
CA ASN A 89 -11.84 -4.26 -11.60
C ASN A 89 -10.83 -3.61 -10.65
N SER A 90 -10.86 -2.28 -10.56
CA SER A 90 -9.92 -1.48 -9.74
C SER A 90 -9.99 -1.81 -8.24
N ASN A 91 -11.09 -2.40 -7.75
CA ASN A 91 -11.19 -2.87 -6.37
C ASN A 91 -10.22 -4.01 -6.03
N LYS A 92 -9.73 -4.72 -7.05
CA LYS A 92 -8.76 -5.80 -6.88
C LYS A 92 -7.31 -5.31 -6.96
N PHE A 93 -7.09 -4.04 -7.30
CA PHE A 93 -5.74 -3.51 -7.46
C PHE A 93 -5.15 -3.15 -6.10
N ASP A 94 -3.89 -3.56 -5.91
CA ASP A 94 -3.05 -3.04 -4.85
C ASP A 94 -2.59 -1.61 -5.16
N VAL A 95 -2.08 -0.90 -4.13
CA VAL A 95 -1.58 0.48 -4.29
C VAL A 95 -0.43 0.57 -5.28
N SER A 96 0.46 -0.43 -5.33
CA SER A 96 1.61 -0.40 -6.23
C SER A 96 1.18 -0.42 -7.69
N LEU A 97 0.17 -1.23 -8.02
CA LEU A 97 -0.41 -1.30 -9.35
C LEU A 97 -1.11 0.01 -9.71
N MET A 98 -1.96 0.55 -8.83
CA MET A 98 -2.64 1.82 -9.08
C MET A 98 -1.66 2.98 -9.30
N VAL A 99 -0.65 3.13 -8.44
CA VAL A 99 0.39 4.17 -8.59
C VAL A 99 1.20 3.97 -9.88
N THR A 100 1.53 2.73 -10.22
CA THR A 100 2.26 2.41 -11.47
C THR A 100 1.45 2.83 -12.69
N LEU A 101 0.17 2.49 -12.76
CA LEU A 101 -0.69 2.86 -13.88
C LEU A 101 -0.87 4.38 -13.97
N LEU A 102 -1.17 5.05 -12.85
CA LEU A 102 -1.32 6.51 -12.80
C LEU A 102 -0.06 7.21 -13.33
N THR A 103 1.12 6.82 -12.85
CA THR A 103 2.37 7.51 -13.21
C THR A 103 2.91 7.18 -14.60
N ASN A 104 2.42 6.12 -15.27
CA ASN A 104 2.90 5.71 -16.59
C ASN A 104 1.89 5.93 -17.71
N LEU A 105 0.60 6.02 -17.39
CA LEU A 105 -0.48 6.09 -18.37
C LEU A 105 -1.25 7.43 -18.34
N THR A 106 -0.91 8.32 -17.40
CA THR A 106 -1.51 9.66 -17.30
C THR A 106 -0.42 10.73 -17.29
N GLU A 107 -0.82 12.00 -17.25
CA GLU A 107 0.10 13.14 -17.12
C GLU A 107 0.60 13.35 -15.68
N LEU A 108 0.18 12.52 -14.72
CA LEU A 108 0.69 12.56 -13.36
C LEU A 108 2.20 12.28 -13.38
N LYS A 109 2.98 13.33 -13.09
CA LYS A 109 4.44 13.27 -13.14
C LYS A 109 4.95 12.15 -12.25
N HIS A 110 5.85 11.35 -12.83
CA HIS A 110 6.60 10.38 -12.06
C HIS A 110 7.64 11.08 -11.19
N TYR A 111 7.61 10.85 -9.89
CA TYR A 111 8.63 11.33 -8.96
C TYR A 111 9.73 10.29 -8.82
N ASN A 112 10.91 10.59 -9.37
CA ASN A 112 12.13 9.78 -9.19
C ASN A 112 12.81 10.03 -7.83
N ILE A 113 12.48 11.15 -7.18
CA ILE A 113 13.05 11.61 -5.91
C ILE A 113 11.89 11.92 -4.97
N MET A 114 12.10 11.75 -3.66
CA MET A 114 11.13 12.14 -2.64
C MET A 114 10.71 13.61 -2.82
N PRO A 115 9.40 13.92 -2.91
CA PRO A 115 8.93 15.30 -2.99
C PRO A 115 9.29 16.11 -1.74
N LEU A 116 9.33 17.44 -1.90
CA LEU A 116 9.45 18.35 -0.76
C LEU A 116 8.21 18.26 0.14
N GLU A 117 8.35 18.48 1.44
CA GLU A 117 7.21 18.44 2.38
C GLU A 117 6.10 19.41 2.01
N ALA A 118 6.43 20.59 1.48
CA ALA A 118 5.45 21.61 1.07
C ALA A 118 4.70 21.29 -0.25
N ASP A 119 5.10 20.25 -1.00
CA ASP A 119 4.45 19.87 -2.26
C ASP A 119 3.16 19.09 -1.99
N THR A 120 2.01 19.74 -2.13
CA THR A 120 0.68 19.15 -1.88
C THR A 120 0.01 18.63 -3.14
N THR A 121 0.78 18.33 -4.19
CA THR A 121 0.23 17.76 -5.43
C THR A 121 -0.10 16.28 -5.26
N GLN A 122 -1.13 15.82 -5.95
CA GLN A 122 -1.53 14.39 -5.97
C GLN A 122 -0.38 13.46 -6.37
N ALA A 123 0.49 13.92 -7.27
CA ALA A 123 1.64 13.14 -7.70
C ALA A 123 2.72 13.05 -6.61
N ALA A 124 2.93 14.13 -5.84
CA ALA A 124 3.79 14.08 -4.65
C ALA A 124 3.23 13.13 -3.59
N ASP A 125 1.93 13.15 -3.37
CA ASP A 125 1.25 12.28 -2.42
C ASP A 125 1.39 10.80 -2.75
N LEU A 126 1.17 10.43 -4.03
CA LEU A 126 1.39 9.06 -4.51
C LEU A 126 2.85 8.62 -4.35
N ALA A 127 3.80 9.54 -4.54
CA ALA A 127 5.22 9.28 -4.35
C ALA A 127 5.56 9.00 -2.88
N ARG A 128 5.02 9.78 -1.93
CA ARG A 128 5.17 9.54 -0.49
C ARG A 128 4.62 8.17 -0.09
N ILE A 129 3.38 7.86 -0.48
CA ILE A 129 2.75 6.57 -0.19
C ILE A 129 3.60 5.41 -0.74
N LYS A 130 4.08 5.52 -1.98
CA LYS A 130 4.94 4.50 -2.60
C LYS A 130 6.24 4.32 -1.81
N HIS A 131 6.90 5.41 -1.45
CA HIS A 131 8.17 5.37 -0.73
C HIS A 131 8.00 4.73 0.66
N TYR A 132 7.06 5.19 1.48
CA TYR A 132 6.88 4.67 2.83
C TYR A 132 6.38 3.23 2.86
N ARG A 133 5.61 2.79 1.85
CA ARG A 133 5.28 1.36 1.68
C ARG A 133 6.52 0.52 1.46
N ASN A 134 7.47 0.99 0.66
CA ASN A 134 8.72 0.27 0.45
C ASN A 134 9.55 0.21 1.75
N ASN A 135 9.64 1.32 2.50
CA ASN A 135 10.35 1.34 3.79
C ASN A 135 9.76 0.31 4.77
N ILE A 136 8.43 0.30 4.92
CA ILE A 136 7.74 -0.66 5.80
C ILE A 136 7.91 -2.10 5.32
N ALA A 137 7.82 -2.36 4.01
CA ALA A 137 7.98 -3.71 3.47
C ALA A 137 9.39 -4.29 3.70
N HIS A 138 10.41 -3.42 3.79
CA HIS A 138 11.79 -3.82 4.05
C HIS A 138 12.19 -3.79 5.53
N ASN A 139 11.33 -3.27 6.41
CA ASN A 139 11.56 -3.28 7.85
C ASN A 139 11.18 -4.66 8.43
N GLN A 140 12.19 -5.48 8.71
CA GLN A 140 12.02 -6.83 9.25
C GLN A 140 11.83 -6.86 10.77
N GLU A 141 12.14 -5.77 11.47
CA GLU A 141 12.08 -5.71 12.93
C GLU A 141 10.66 -5.52 13.45
N GLY A 142 9.75 -5.05 12.58
CA GLY A 142 8.36 -4.78 12.98
C GLY A 142 8.24 -3.63 13.98
N LYS A 143 9.24 -2.74 14.01
CA LYS A 143 9.38 -1.64 14.98
C LYS A 143 9.66 -0.33 14.26
N MET A 144 9.13 0.76 14.83
CA MET A 144 9.34 2.11 14.32
C MET A 144 9.48 3.10 15.47
N GLU A 145 10.66 3.72 15.56
CA GLU A 145 10.91 4.81 16.50
C GLU A 145 9.88 5.93 16.35
N TYR A 146 9.55 6.58 17.46
CA TYR A 146 8.53 7.64 17.49
C TYR A 146 8.86 8.82 16.56
N SER A 147 10.13 9.20 16.43
CA SER A 147 10.60 10.27 15.54
C SER A 147 10.29 9.95 14.08
N ASN A 148 10.63 8.74 13.63
CA ASN A 148 10.36 8.26 12.28
C ASN A 148 8.85 8.14 12.05
N PHE A 149 8.13 7.53 12.99
CA PHE A 149 6.67 7.43 12.92
C PHE A 149 6.03 8.80 12.75
N ASN A 150 6.37 9.78 13.59
CA ASN A 150 5.76 11.11 13.54
C ASN A 150 6.06 11.82 12.21
N THR A 151 7.29 11.75 11.71
CA THR A 151 7.66 12.36 10.42
C THR A 151 6.90 11.71 9.26
N GLU A 152 6.98 10.38 9.14
CA GLU A 152 6.38 9.68 8.00
C GLU A 152 4.83 9.69 8.07
N TRP A 153 4.24 9.59 9.25
CA TRP A 153 2.79 9.67 9.45
C TRP A 153 2.24 11.00 8.95
N ASN A 154 2.84 12.12 9.39
CA ASN A 154 2.41 13.47 9.01
C ASN A 154 2.56 13.71 7.50
N ALA A 155 3.56 13.11 6.86
CA ALA A 155 3.75 13.18 5.41
C ALA A 155 2.64 12.46 4.62
N ILE A 156 1.94 11.49 5.22
CA ILE A 156 0.87 10.72 4.55
C ILE A 156 -0.52 11.25 4.92
N ILE A 157 -0.77 11.69 6.16
CA ILE A 157 -2.12 12.12 6.54
C ILE A 157 -2.52 13.49 5.98
N GLN A 158 -1.58 14.20 5.34
CA GLN A 158 -1.86 15.43 4.60
C GLN A 158 -2.21 15.18 3.13
N VAL A 159 -2.15 13.93 2.67
CA VAL A 159 -2.62 13.42 1.37
C VAL A 159 -4.14 13.29 1.35
#